data_AF-A0A8J6E670-F1
#
_entry.id   AF-A0A8J6E670-F1
#
_cell.length_a   1.000
_cell.length_b   1.000
_cell.length_c   1.000
_cell.angle_alpha   90.00
_cell.angle_beta   90.00
_cell.angle_gamma   90.00
#
_symmetry.space_group_name_H-M   'P 1'
#
loop_
_entity.id
_entity.type
_entity.pdbx_description
1 polymer ?
#
loop_
_entity_poly.entity_id
_entity_poly.type
_entity_poly.pdbx_seq_one_letter_code
_entity_poly.pdbx_strand_id
1 'polypeptide(L)'
;MSLFSPIICVAICDNSSRYLFAKTFGTAANDETFLTTFSKSVLSRTKKTANDGNCIYADDMMVVYRNIGSIFVVVAADIDTGNELSLSTFVEKMGNALRNLDPEGQALNRTTITSHLGQIAIMIDESVQPVANGGGMITLANPPNLAEGFASIGEGSAGTMIASGLNIAKGIGRALLR
;
A
#
# COMPACT_ATOMS: atom_id res chain seq x y z
N MET A 1 9.59 -18.86 17.40
CA MET A 1 9.52 -18.44 15.98
C MET A 1 9.10 -16.98 15.96
N SER A 2 9.84 -16.12 15.26
CA SER A 2 9.55 -14.68 15.20
C SER A 2 8.54 -14.41 14.07
N LEU A 3 7.55 -13.56 14.32
CA LEU A 3 6.58 -13.05 13.32
C LEU A 3 7.16 -11.91 12.45
N PHE A 4 8.45 -11.62 12.60
CA PHE A 4 9.12 -10.55 11.89
C PHE A 4 9.22 -10.88 10.39
N SER A 5 8.69 -9.98 9.57
CA SER A 5 8.87 -10.01 8.12
C SER A 5 9.13 -8.59 7.66
N PRO A 6 10.39 -8.23 7.39
CA PRO A 6 10.68 -6.94 6.83
C PRO A 6 10.11 -6.88 5.41
N ILE A 7 9.04 -6.11 5.25
CA ILE A 7 8.47 -5.77 3.97
C ILE A 7 9.43 -4.82 3.26
N ILE A 8 9.72 -5.09 2.00
CA ILE A 8 10.48 -4.22 1.11
C ILE A 8 9.53 -3.22 0.43
N CYS A 9 8.35 -3.67 0.00
CA CYS A 9 7.41 -2.84 -0.74
C CYS A 9 5.96 -3.23 -0.51
N VAL A 10 5.09 -2.24 -0.43
CA VAL A 10 3.63 -2.36 -0.56
C VAL A 10 3.21 -1.60 -1.83
N ALA A 11 2.43 -2.21 -2.70
CA ALA A 11 1.95 -1.59 -3.92
C ALA A 11 0.46 -1.88 -4.17
N ILE A 12 -0.23 -0.92 -4.77
CA ILE A 12 -1.59 -1.09 -5.30
C ILE A 12 -1.51 -0.84 -6.80
N CYS A 13 -2.01 -1.80 -7.57
CA CYS A 13 -1.92 -1.80 -9.03
C CYS A 13 -3.30 -1.89 -9.67
N ASP A 14 -3.44 -1.33 -10.88
CA ASP A 14 -4.58 -1.61 -11.75
C ASP A 14 -4.36 -2.92 -12.54
N ASN A 15 -5.42 -3.47 -13.15
CA ASN A 15 -5.35 -4.66 -14.02
C ASN A 15 -4.38 -4.54 -15.21
N SER A 16 -3.84 -3.35 -15.50
CA SER A 16 -2.79 -3.15 -16.50
C SER A 16 -1.39 -3.26 -15.89
N SER A 17 -1.27 -3.73 -14.65
CA SER A 17 -0.01 -3.83 -13.90
C SER A 17 0.67 -2.47 -13.75
N ARG A 18 -0.10 -1.38 -13.69
CA ARG A 18 0.43 -0.04 -13.38
C ARG A 18 0.18 0.28 -11.92
N TYR A 19 1.21 0.79 -11.24
CA TYR A 19 1.06 1.29 -9.89
C TYR A 19 0.11 2.49 -9.85
N LEU A 20 -0.87 2.39 -8.97
CA LEU A 20 -1.69 3.51 -8.50
C LEU A 20 -1.07 4.11 -7.24
N PHE A 21 -0.45 3.25 -6.42
CA PHE A 21 0.30 3.60 -5.23
C PHE A 21 1.44 2.60 -5.05
N ALA A 22 2.60 3.06 -4.58
CA ALA A 22 3.67 2.19 -4.11
C ALA A 22 4.41 2.88 -2.97
N LYS A 23 4.75 2.11 -1.94
CA LYS A 23 5.63 2.53 -0.86
C LYS A 23 6.71 1.48 -0.65
N THR A 24 7.95 1.94 -0.65
CA THR A 24 9.15 1.13 -0.43
C THR A 24 9.71 1.44 0.95
N PHE A 25 10.34 0.45 1.57
CA PHE A 25 10.92 0.55 2.91
C PHE A 25 12.39 0.12 2.91
N GLY A 26 13.13 0.55 3.93
CA GLY A 26 14.53 0.18 4.10
C GLY A 26 15.41 0.65 2.93
N THR A 27 16.36 -0.20 2.53
CA THR A 27 17.34 0.09 1.47
C THR A 27 16.68 0.28 0.10
N ALA A 28 15.58 -0.44 -0.17
CA ALA A 28 14.83 -0.29 -1.42
C ALA A 28 14.14 1.08 -1.57
N ALA A 29 13.96 1.84 -0.47
CA ALA A 29 13.41 3.19 -0.56
C ALA A 29 14.34 4.18 -1.26
N ASN A 30 15.64 3.90 -1.32
CA ASN A 30 16.63 4.74 -1.98
C ASN A 30 17.01 4.23 -3.38
N ASP A 31 16.42 3.11 -3.82
CA ASP A 31 16.72 2.50 -5.12
C ASP A 31 15.64 2.88 -6.15
N GLU A 32 15.94 3.88 -6.97
CA GLU A 32 15.05 4.34 -8.05
C GLU A 32 14.79 3.25 -9.11
N THR A 33 15.66 2.25 -9.21
CA THR A 33 15.52 1.14 -10.15
C THR A 33 14.60 0.03 -9.64
N PHE A 34 14.43 -0.07 -8.31
CA PHE A 34 13.64 -1.12 -7.67
C PHE A 34 12.21 -1.18 -8.20
N LEU A 35 11.49 -0.05 -8.21
CA LEU A 35 10.09 -0.02 -8.68
C LEU A 35 9.95 -0.39 -10.17
N THR A 36 10.97 -0.08 -10.97
CA THR A 36 11.02 -0.43 -12.39
C THR A 36 11.24 -1.94 -12.59
N THR A 37 12.12 -2.55 -11.79
CA THR A 37 12.36 -4.00 -11.82
C THR A 37 11.16 -4.77 -11.24
N PHE A 38 10.64 -4.30 -10.11
CA PHE A 38 9.45 -4.83 -9.44
C PHE A 38 8.24 -4.84 -10.40
N SER A 39 8.03 -3.78 -11.19
CA SER A 39 6.89 -3.75 -12.14
C SER A 39 7.05 -4.75 -13.28
N LYS A 40 8.24 -4.85 -13.85
CA LYS A 40 8.48 -5.72 -15.00
C LYS A 40 8.44 -7.20 -14.61
N SER A 41 9.03 -7.56 -13.47
CA SER A 41 9.21 -8.96 -13.08
C SER A 41 8.07 -9.49 -12.22
N VAL A 42 7.68 -8.74 -11.18
CA VAL A 42 6.70 -9.22 -10.20
C VAL A 42 5.28 -9.06 -10.73
N LEU A 43 4.90 -7.86 -11.19
CA LEU A 43 3.51 -7.61 -11.64
C LEU A 43 3.13 -8.38 -12.92
N SER A 44 4.11 -8.74 -13.75
CA SER A 44 3.86 -9.54 -14.95
C SER A 44 3.60 -11.01 -14.61
N ARG A 45 4.13 -11.50 -13.47
CA ARG A 45 3.90 -12.85 -12.95
C ARG A 45 2.58 -12.92 -12.17
N THR A 46 2.29 -11.95 -11.31
CA THR A 46 1.03 -11.92 -10.52
C THR A 46 -0.23 -11.90 -11.38
N LYS A 47 -0.18 -11.23 -12.54
CA LYS A 47 -1.33 -11.18 -13.48
C LYS A 47 -1.60 -12.52 -14.18
N LYS A 48 -0.58 -13.38 -14.34
CA LYS A 48 -0.70 -14.66 -15.04
C LYS A 48 -1.24 -15.78 -14.14
N THR A 49 -1.22 -15.57 -12.84
CA THR A 49 -1.62 -16.56 -11.85
C THR A 49 -3.08 -16.32 -11.45
N ALA A 50 -3.96 -17.26 -11.82
CA ALA A 50 -5.40 -17.22 -11.52
C ALA A 50 -5.73 -17.39 -10.02
N ASN A 51 -4.72 -17.60 -9.17
CA ASN A 51 -4.90 -17.89 -7.75
C ASN A 51 -4.69 -16.62 -6.93
N ASP A 52 -5.80 -16.01 -6.52
CA ASP A 52 -5.83 -14.89 -5.58
C ASP A 52 -5.24 -15.29 -4.21
N GLY A 53 -4.42 -14.43 -3.60
CA GLY A 53 -3.84 -14.69 -2.28
C GLY A 53 -2.63 -15.63 -2.24
N ASN A 54 -2.09 -16.04 -3.39
CA ASN A 54 -0.91 -16.90 -3.44
C ASN A 54 0.40 -16.13 -3.25
N CYS A 55 1.35 -16.80 -2.62
CA CYS A 55 2.75 -16.40 -2.55
C CYS A 55 3.49 -16.79 -3.84
N ILE A 56 4.27 -15.86 -4.40
CA ILE A 56 5.17 -16.08 -5.52
C ILE A 56 6.58 -15.66 -5.13
N TYR A 57 7.57 -16.34 -5.72
CA TYR A 57 8.98 -16.05 -5.50
C TYR A 57 9.58 -15.49 -6.79
N ALA A 58 10.18 -14.30 -6.71
CA ALA A 58 10.78 -13.61 -7.85
C ALA A 58 11.89 -12.66 -7.41
N ASP A 59 13.05 -12.72 -8.08
CA ASP A 59 14.19 -11.81 -7.87
C ASP A 59 14.56 -11.64 -6.39
N ASP A 60 14.78 -12.76 -5.70
CA ASP A 60 15.10 -12.82 -4.27
C ASP A 60 14.05 -12.20 -3.34
N MET A 61 12.83 -12.02 -3.85
CA MET A 61 11.68 -11.55 -3.08
C MET A 61 10.61 -12.64 -2.94
N MET A 62 10.02 -12.68 -1.76
CA MET A 62 8.74 -13.32 -1.49
C MET A 62 7.64 -12.27 -1.71
N VAL A 63 6.68 -12.56 -2.58
CA VAL A 63 5.61 -11.64 -2.95
C VAL A 63 4.26 -12.29 -2.73
N VAL A 64 3.39 -11.61 -1.99
CA VAL A 64 1.98 -12.00 -1.85
C VAL A 64 1.11 -10.92 -2.46
N TYR A 65 0.06 -11.32 -3.18
CA TYR A 65 -0.86 -10.37 -3.77
C TYR A 65 -2.32 -10.80 -3.63
N ARG A 66 -3.23 -9.82 -3.66
CA ARG A 66 -4.68 -10.05 -3.66
C ARG A 66 -5.42 -9.15 -4.62
N ASN A 67 -6.26 -9.75 -5.44
CA ASN A 67 -7.17 -9.12 -6.38
C ASN A 67 -8.42 -8.60 -5.67
N ILE A 68 -8.82 -7.39 -6.00
CA ILE A 68 -9.98 -6.70 -5.43
C ILE A 68 -10.69 -5.99 -6.58
N GLY A 69 -11.53 -6.72 -7.32
CA GLY A 69 -12.20 -6.18 -8.50
C GLY A 69 -11.20 -5.87 -9.61
N SER A 70 -11.01 -4.58 -9.94
CA SER A 70 -10.13 -4.13 -11.04
C SER A 70 -8.74 -3.67 -10.61
N ILE A 71 -8.46 -3.81 -9.31
CA ILE A 71 -7.18 -3.49 -8.69
C ILE A 71 -6.64 -4.72 -7.97
N PHE A 72 -5.35 -4.71 -7.67
CA PHE A 72 -4.74 -5.71 -6.81
C PHE A 72 -3.69 -5.10 -5.90
N VAL A 73 -3.64 -5.59 -4.67
CA VAL A 73 -2.66 -5.23 -3.64
C VAL A 73 -1.52 -6.22 -3.72
N VAL A 74 -0.29 -5.73 -3.65
CA VAL A 74 0.93 -6.52 -3.67
C VAL A 74 1.77 -6.13 -2.46
N VAL A 75 2.33 -7.12 -1.78
CA VAL A 75 3.35 -6.93 -0.76
C VAL A 75 4.55 -7.80 -1.09
N ALA A 76 5.74 -7.23 -0.93
CA ALA A 76 6.99 -7.93 -1.17
C ALA A 76 7.88 -7.85 0.08
N ALA A 77 8.50 -8.96 0.45
CA ALA A 77 9.55 -9.05 1.44
C ALA A 77 10.76 -9.76 0.82
N ASP A 78 11.89 -9.67 1.51
CA ASP A 78 13.08 -10.45 1.18
C ASP A 78 12.80 -11.95 1.38
N ILE A 79 13.29 -12.81 0.47
CA ILE A 79 12.97 -14.24 0.49
C ILE A 79 13.49 -14.97 1.75
N ASP A 80 14.61 -14.50 2.32
CA ASP A 80 15.25 -15.14 3.47
C ASP A 80 14.60 -14.74 4.80
N THR A 81 13.95 -13.58 4.83
CA THR A 81 13.38 -12.99 6.05
C THR A 81 11.85 -12.82 6.01
N GLY A 82 11.23 -13.02 4.85
CA GLY A 82 9.78 -12.96 4.66
C GLY A 82 9.06 -14.14 5.31
N ASN A 83 7.90 -13.86 5.92
CA ASN A 83 6.97 -14.86 6.43
C ASN A 83 5.67 -14.79 5.63
N GLU A 84 5.42 -15.83 4.83
CA GLU A 84 4.24 -15.90 3.96
C GLU A 84 2.94 -15.68 4.73
N LEU A 85 2.78 -16.25 5.93
CA LEU A 85 1.57 -16.10 6.72
C LEU A 85 1.33 -14.64 7.13
N SER A 86 2.38 -13.94 7.58
CA SER A 86 2.32 -12.51 7.91
C SER A 86 1.96 -11.66 6.68
N LEU A 87 2.59 -11.92 5.53
CA LEU A 87 2.32 -11.20 4.29
C LEU A 87 0.90 -11.43 3.78
N SER A 88 0.44 -12.69 3.75
CA SER A 88 -0.92 -13.06 3.36
C SER A 88 -1.97 -12.44 4.26
N THR A 89 -1.74 -12.45 5.58
CA THR A 89 -2.63 -11.81 6.56
C THR A 89 -2.70 -10.30 6.33
N PHE A 90 -1.56 -9.66 6.06
CA PHE A 90 -1.51 -8.22 5.78
C PHE A 90 -2.26 -7.87 4.49
N VAL A 91 -1.97 -8.57 3.40
CA VAL A 91 -2.60 -8.35 2.09
C VAL A 91 -4.11 -8.59 2.14
N GLU A 92 -4.56 -9.63 2.86
CA GLU A 92 -5.97 -9.90 3.10
C GLU A 92 -6.68 -8.71 3.75
N LYS A 93 -6.11 -8.20 4.83
CA LYS A 93 -6.78 -7.17 5.60
C LYS A 93 -6.68 -5.80 4.95
N MET A 94 -5.57 -5.51 4.28
CA MET A 94 -5.46 -4.37 3.37
C MET A 94 -6.54 -4.45 2.30
N GLY A 95 -6.77 -5.64 1.74
CA GLY A 95 -7.81 -5.83 0.73
C GLY A 95 -9.22 -5.62 1.27
N ASN A 96 -9.50 -6.07 2.49
CA ASN A 96 -10.77 -5.82 3.16
C ASN A 96 -10.94 -4.33 3.50
N ALA A 97 -9.89 -3.65 3.97
CA ALA A 97 -9.93 -2.22 4.25
C ALA A 97 -10.20 -1.40 2.98
N LEU A 98 -9.54 -1.74 1.86
CA LEU A 98 -9.79 -1.07 0.57
C LEU A 98 -11.24 -1.29 0.10
N ARG A 99 -11.84 -2.47 0.30
CA ARG A 99 -13.26 -2.70 -0.04
C ARG A 99 -14.20 -1.73 0.66
N ASN A 100 -13.84 -1.26 1.85
CA ASN A 100 -14.63 -0.27 2.59
C ASN A 100 -14.56 1.15 1.98
N LEU A 101 -13.63 1.42 1.05
CA LEU A 101 -13.60 2.68 0.29
C LEU A 101 -14.72 2.78 -0.75
N ASP A 102 -15.38 1.67 -1.07
CA ASP A 102 -16.52 1.61 -1.99
C ASP A 102 -17.74 1.03 -1.26
N PRO A 103 -18.38 1.83 -0.37
CA PRO A 103 -19.49 1.37 0.46
C PRO A 103 -20.74 1.03 -0.35
N GLU A 104 -20.81 1.47 -1.62
CA GLU A 104 -21.89 1.15 -2.54
C GLU A 104 -21.72 -0.23 -3.19
N GLY A 105 -20.61 -0.93 -2.91
CA GLY A 105 -20.31 -2.23 -3.50
C GLY A 105 -20.00 -2.15 -4.99
N GLN A 106 -19.64 -0.98 -5.51
CA GLN A 106 -19.13 -0.87 -6.86
C GLN A 106 -17.74 -1.52 -6.90
N ALA A 107 -17.34 -2.01 -8.09
CA ALA A 107 -16.02 -2.60 -8.24
C ALA A 107 -14.97 -1.51 -8.04
N LEU A 108 -14.15 -1.64 -6.99
CA LEU A 108 -12.98 -0.81 -6.76
C LEU A 108 -12.20 -0.60 -8.05
N ASN A 109 -12.10 0.66 -8.45
CA ASN A 109 -11.49 1.07 -9.69
C ASN A 109 -10.40 2.13 -9.46
N ARG A 110 -9.68 2.43 -10.54
CA ARG A 110 -8.58 3.40 -10.53
C ARG A 110 -8.99 4.74 -9.92
N THR A 111 -10.15 5.26 -10.31
CA THR A 111 -10.65 6.56 -9.84
C THR A 111 -10.85 6.56 -8.33
N THR A 112 -11.50 5.53 -7.79
CA THR A 112 -11.71 5.37 -6.35
C THR A 112 -10.38 5.35 -5.59
N ILE A 113 -9.40 4.57 -6.04
CA ILE A 113 -8.08 4.51 -5.40
C ILE A 113 -7.35 5.84 -5.48
N THR A 114 -7.36 6.51 -6.64
CA THR A 114 -6.67 7.79 -6.81
C THR A 114 -7.25 8.90 -5.92
N SER A 115 -8.55 8.88 -5.64
CA SER A 115 -9.19 9.84 -4.74
C SER A 115 -8.84 9.62 -3.26
N HIS A 116 -8.32 8.43 -2.89
CA HIS A 116 -8.04 8.04 -1.51
C HIS A 116 -6.55 7.77 -1.23
N LEU A 117 -5.63 8.20 -2.12
CA LEU A 117 -4.19 7.94 -1.97
C LEU A 117 -3.62 8.41 -0.62
N GLY A 118 -4.09 9.54 -0.11
CA GLY A 118 -3.65 10.06 1.20
C GLY A 118 -4.04 9.13 2.37
N GLN A 119 -5.26 8.61 2.37
CA GLN A 119 -5.75 7.69 3.40
C GLN A 119 -5.05 6.33 3.28
N ILE A 120 -4.83 5.85 2.05
CA ILE A 120 -4.07 4.63 1.79
C ILE A 120 -2.64 4.76 2.33
N ALA A 121 -1.99 5.91 2.14
CA ALA A 121 -0.67 6.17 2.68
C ALA A 121 -0.67 6.13 4.22
N ILE A 122 -1.60 6.82 4.88
CA ILE A 122 -1.74 6.82 6.34
C ILE A 122 -1.96 5.39 6.87
N MET A 123 -2.86 4.63 6.26
CA MET A 123 -3.15 3.26 6.66
C MET A 123 -1.90 2.36 6.57
N ILE A 124 -1.11 2.50 5.51
CA ILE A 124 0.15 1.75 5.36
C ILE A 124 1.16 2.18 6.42
N ASP A 125 1.24 3.47 6.75
CA ASP A 125 2.19 4.01 7.72
C ASP A 125 1.86 3.58 9.15
N GLU A 126 0.58 3.46 9.47
CA GLU A 126 0.11 2.93 10.74
C GLU A 126 0.29 1.40 10.84
N SER A 127 0.21 0.70 9.71
CA SER A 127 0.31 -0.75 9.66
C SER A 127 1.75 -1.26 9.52
N VAL A 128 2.66 -0.44 9.02
CA VAL A 128 4.04 -0.80 8.71
C VAL A 128 5.00 0.25 9.26
N GLN A 129 5.76 -0.10 10.30
CA GLN A 129 6.79 0.77 10.86
C GLN A 129 8.14 0.55 10.17
N PRO A 130 8.81 1.62 9.70
CA PRO A 130 10.17 1.51 9.19
C PRO A 130 11.13 1.00 10.27
N VAL A 131 12.00 0.05 9.90
CA VAL A 131 13.09 -0.45 10.74
C VAL A 131 14.39 0.15 10.25
N ALA A 132 15.19 0.69 11.17
CA ALA A 132 16.35 1.55 10.89
C ALA A 132 17.40 0.99 9.91
N ASN A 133 17.39 -0.31 9.59
CA ASN A 133 18.33 -0.93 8.64
C ASN A 133 17.74 -2.12 7.86
N GLY A 134 16.41 -2.31 7.84
CA GLY A 134 15.87 -3.64 7.52
C GLY A 134 14.60 -3.73 6.68
N GLY A 135 13.91 -2.64 6.35
CA GLY A 135 12.61 -2.69 5.67
C GLY A 135 11.48 -2.17 6.55
N GLY A 136 10.24 -2.57 6.26
CA GLY A 136 9.04 -2.21 7.01
C GLY A 136 8.56 -3.39 7.85
N MET A 137 8.39 -3.19 9.15
CA MET A 137 7.81 -4.20 10.05
C MET A 137 6.29 -4.04 10.06
N ILE A 138 5.54 -5.11 9.78
CA ILE A 138 4.09 -5.12 10.01
C ILE A 138 3.86 -5.01 11.53
N THR A 139 3.29 -3.89 11.98
CA THR A 139 3.06 -3.61 13.40
C THR A 139 1.61 -3.79 13.81
N LEU A 140 0.68 -3.59 12.88
CA LEU A 140 -0.72 -3.87 13.09
C LEU A 140 -1.09 -5.06 12.22
N ALA A 141 -1.47 -6.15 12.89
CA ALA A 141 -2.08 -7.27 12.20
C ALA A 141 -3.37 -6.82 11.53
N ASN A 142 -4.11 -5.84 12.08
CA ASN A 142 -5.32 -5.26 11.47
C ASN A 142 -5.02 -3.82 11.02
N PRO A 143 -4.91 -3.53 9.71
CA PRO A 143 -4.87 -2.15 9.24
C PRO A 143 -6.13 -1.40 9.72
N PRO A 144 -6.00 -0.10 10.03
CA PRO A 144 -7.12 0.73 10.43
C PRO A 144 -8.28 0.60 9.45
N ASN A 145 -9.50 0.56 9.97
CA ASN A 145 -10.67 0.55 9.12
C ASN A 145 -10.73 1.89 8.38
N LEU A 146 -10.50 1.87 7.05
CA LEU A 146 -10.55 3.09 6.23
C LEU A 146 -11.91 3.80 6.36
N ALA A 147 -13.00 3.07 6.63
CA ALA A 147 -14.32 3.65 6.88
C ALA A 147 -14.47 4.38 8.23
N GLU A 148 -13.75 3.98 9.28
CA GLU A 148 -13.81 4.66 10.60
C GLU A 148 -13.11 6.03 10.56
N GLY A 149 -12.13 6.20 9.66
CA GLY A 149 -11.56 7.51 9.34
C GLY A 149 -12.58 8.48 8.72
N PHE A 150 -13.69 8.00 8.15
CA PHE A 150 -14.79 8.85 7.66
C PHE A 150 -15.80 9.17 8.77
N ALA A 151 -16.14 8.20 9.63
CA ALA A 151 -17.07 8.42 10.74
C ALA A 151 -16.57 9.49 11.73
N SER A 152 -15.25 9.55 11.96
CA SER A 152 -14.61 10.57 12.79
C SER A 152 -14.60 11.99 12.18
N ILE A 153 -14.76 12.13 10.86
CA ILE A 153 -14.79 13.44 10.17
C ILE A 153 -16.24 13.91 9.96
N GLY A 154 -17.21 12.99 10.01
CA GLY A 154 -18.64 13.27 9.81
C GLY A 154 -19.47 13.54 11.07
N GLU A 155 -19.03 13.11 12.26
CA GLU A 155 -19.87 13.12 13.48
C GLU A 155 -19.29 13.98 14.64
N GLY A 156 -18.51 15.02 14.32
CA GLY A 156 -17.87 15.88 15.31
C GLY A 156 -17.94 17.37 14.98
N SER A 157 -18.97 18.04 15.50
CA SER A 157 -19.04 19.49 15.78
C SER A 157 -19.08 20.45 14.58
N ALA A 158 -20.29 20.92 14.29
CA ALA A 158 -20.49 22.31 13.92
C ALA A 158 -20.00 23.21 15.08
N GLY A 159 -18.70 23.54 15.09
CA GLY A 159 -18.12 24.46 16.06
C GLY A 159 -16.77 24.04 16.63
N THR A 160 -15.72 23.98 15.80
CA THR A 160 -14.38 24.46 16.20
C THR A 160 -13.50 24.70 14.96
N MET A 161 -13.03 25.93 14.76
CA MET A 161 -12.01 26.26 13.75
C MET A 161 -10.67 25.61 14.15
N ILE A 162 -10.07 24.83 13.24
CA ILE A 162 -8.60 24.68 13.23
C ILE A 162 -8.07 25.63 12.15
N ALA A 163 -7.91 26.89 12.54
CA ALA A 163 -7.01 27.80 11.87
C ALA A 163 -5.61 27.59 12.47
N SER A 164 -4.79 26.79 11.80
CA SER A 164 -3.34 26.73 12.06
C SER A 164 -2.64 26.00 10.91
N GLY A 165 -2.10 26.75 9.94
CA GLY A 165 -0.85 26.32 9.30
C GLY A 165 -0.81 26.07 7.80
N LEU A 166 -1.61 26.74 6.97
CA LEU A 166 -1.14 27.04 5.61
C LEU A 166 -0.03 28.10 5.72
N ASN A 167 1.22 27.67 5.79
CA ASN A 167 2.39 28.49 5.49
C ASN A 167 3.61 27.59 5.21
N ILE A 168 3.76 27.17 3.95
CA ILE A 168 4.95 27.44 3.12
C ILE A 168 4.44 27.38 1.67
N ALA A 169 4.03 28.54 1.18
CA ALA A 169 4.26 28.89 -0.20
C ALA A 169 5.67 29.51 -0.27
N LYS A 170 6.60 28.82 -0.94
CA LYS A 170 7.68 29.38 -1.79
C LYS A 170 8.58 28.21 -2.24
N GLY A 171 8.30 27.64 -3.41
CA GLY A 171 9.25 26.71 -4.01
C GLY A 171 8.84 25.89 -5.24
N ILE A 172 7.55 25.66 -5.54
CA ILE A 172 7.18 24.64 -6.56
C ILE A 172 6.69 25.25 -7.90
N GLY A 173 6.50 26.58 -7.96
CA GLY A 173 6.04 27.29 -9.17
C GLY A 173 7.01 27.35 -10.36
N ARG A 174 7.96 26.41 -10.51
CA ARG A 174 8.91 26.42 -11.64
C ARG A 174 9.35 25.06 -12.20
N ALA A 175 8.82 23.93 -11.70
CA ALA A 175 9.27 22.59 -12.15
C ALA A 175 8.24 21.80 -13.00
N LEU A 176 7.05 22.35 -13.29
CA LEU A 176 6.00 21.66 -14.06
C LEU A 176 5.86 22.12 -15.53
N LEU A 177 6.86 22.81 -16.09
CA LEU A 177 6.93 23.08 -17.52
C LEU A 177 8.32 22.75 -18.07
N ARG A 178 8.52 21.46 -18.31
CA ARG A 178 9.20 20.86 -19.47
C ARG A 178 8.96 19.36 -19.46
#